data_AF-A0A8H9WJX1-F1
#
_entry.id   AF-A0A8H9WJX1-F1
#
_cell.length_a   1.000
_cell.length_b   1.000
_cell.length_c   1.000
_cell.angle_alpha   90.00
_cell.angle_beta   90.00
_cell.angle_gamma   90.00
#
_symmetry.space_group_name_H-M   'P 1'
#
loop_
_entity.id
_entity.type
_entity.pdbx_description
1 polymer ?
#
loop_
_entity_poly.entity_id
_entity_poly.type
_entity_poly.pdbx_seq_one_letter_code
_entity_poly.pdbx_strand_id
1 'polypeptide(L)'
;MTEADVVDIARRIHTRDVSLWPAAPEEQPIIGKRLGWLDAPDWLKKNREELTTWARDIYGQEFARVVVLGMGGSSLAARALAGVFGKTEQGLPLVVLDTTHPAAVTAAAAGLSETLFVSASKSGTTAEVTALTAYFYQQVKAER
;
A
#
# COMPACT_ATOMS: atom_id res chain seq x y z
N MET A 1 20.04 27.91 -2.49
CA MET A 1 18.96 27.60 -1.55
C MET A 1 19.60 27.47 -0.18
N THR A 2 19.23 28.38 0.72
CA THR A 2 19.70 28.44 2.11
C THR A 2 18.86 27.51 2.99
N GLU A 3 19.29 27.27 4.23
CA GLU A 3 18.48 26.56 5.22
C GLU A 3 17.14 27.26 5.48
N ALA A 4 17.13 28.59 5.51
CA ALA A 4 15.92 29.39 5.65
C ALA A 4 14.94 29.16 4.49
N ASP A 5 15.45 29.04 3.26
CA ASP A 5 14.62 28.75 2.08
C ASP A 5 13.96 27.37 2.20
N VAL A 6 14.70 26.36 2.70
CA VAL A 6 14.17 24.99 2.89
C VAL A 6 13.05 24.97 3.93
N VAL A 7 13.24 25.68 5.05
CA VAL A 7 12.23 25.78 6.11
C VAL A 7 10.96 26.48 5.62
N ASP A 8 11.10 27.56 4.85
CA ASP A 8 9.93 28.25 4.28
C ASP A 8 9.17 27.37 3.28
N ILE A 9 9.89 26.68 2.38
CA ILE A 9 9.28 25.72 1.44
C ILE A 9 8.54 24.63 2.22
N ALA A 10 9.16 24.02 3.24
CA ALA A 10 8.54 22.98 4.04
C ALA A 10 7.25 23.47 4.73
N ARG A 11 7.28 24.69 5.30
CA ARG A 11 6.11 25.32 5.91
C ARG A 11 4.98 25.53 4.90
N ARG A 12 5.31 26.02 3.71
CA ARG A 12 4.35 26.27 2.62
C ARG A 12 3.76 24.97 2.07
N ILE A 13 4.57 23.91 1.92
CA ILE A 13 4.08 22.56 1.60
C ILE A 13 3.08 22.10 2.68
N HIS A 14 3.42 22.25 3.96
CA HIS A 14 2.57 21.83 5.07
C HIS A 14 1.21 22.56 5.09
N THR A 15 1.19 23.86 4.73
CA THR A 15 -0.05 24.63 4.58
C THR A 15 -0.75 24.42 3.24
N ARG A 16 -0.29 23.47 2.42
CA ARG A 16 -0.79 23.16 1.06
C ARG A 16 -0.79 24.38 0.13
N ASP A 17 0.23 25.22 0.23
CA ASP A 17 0.40 26.34 -0.68
C ASP A 17 0.79 25.83 -2.06
N VAL A 18 -0.20 25.75 -2.95
CA VAL A 18 -0.05 25.25 -4.31
C VAL A 18 0.76 26.20 -5.21
N SER A 19 0.95 27.46 -4.80
CA SER A 19 1.76 28.43 -5.56
C SER A 19 3.25 28.09 -5.59
N LEU A 20 3.70 27.12 -4.79
CA LEU A 20 5.06 26.55 -4.88
C LEU A 20 5.32 25.86 -6.23
N TRP A 21 4.28 25.42 -6.92
CA TRP A 21 4.38 24.78 -8.22
C TRP A 21 3.82 25.71 -9.30
N PRO A 22 4.65 26.16 -10.27
CA PRO A 22 4.18 26.87 -11.43
C PRO A 22 3.24 25.96 -12.23
N ALA A 23 1.96 26.30 -12.28
CA ALA A 23 0.93 25.53 -12.96
C ALA A 23 -0.21 26.44 -13.39
N ALA A 24 -0.94 26.05 -14.42
CA ALA A 24 -2.10 26.81 -14.87
C ALA A 24 -3.19 26.83 -13.77
N PRO A 25 -4.02 27.88 -13.66
CA PRO A 25 -5.03 27.98 -12.59
C PRO A 25 -5.94 26.74 -12.47
N GLU A 26 -6.25 26.08 -13.58
CA GLU A 26 -7.04 24.85 -13.65
C GLU A 26 -6.33 23.61 -13.05
N GLU A 27 -5.00 23.63 -12.95
CA GLU A 27 -4.18 22.54 -12.40
C GLU A 27 -3.92 22.71 -10.89
N GLN A 28 -4.07 23.93 -10.36
CA GLN A 28 -3.84 24.22 -8.94
C GLN A 28 -4.68 23.34 -8.00
N PRO A 29 -5.98 23.06 -8.27
CA PRO A 29 -6.77 22.17 -7.44
C PRO A 29 -6.25 20.72 -7.38
N ILE A 30 -5.69 20.20 -8.49
CA ILE A 30 -5.16 18.81 -8.49
C ILE A 30 -3.85 18.72 -7.73
N ILE A 31 -3.04 19.78 -7.72
CA ILE A 31 -1.82 19.87 -6.89
C ILE A 31 -2.19 19.81 -5.41
N GLY A 32 -3.16 20.63 -4.98
CA GLY A 32 -3.66 20.61 -3.60
C GLY A 32 -4.14 19.22 -3.17
N LYS A 33 -4.88 18.52 -4.03
CA LYS A 33 -5.32 17.13 -3.77
C LYS A 33 -4.15 16.14 -3.67
N ARG A 34 -3.08 16.32 -4.47
CA ARG A 34 -1.90 15.45 -4.45
C ARG A 34 -1.04 15.61 -3.19
N LEU A 35 -1.23 16.70 -2.44
CA LEU A 35 -0.61 16.90 -1.12
C LEU A 35 -1.32 16.18 0.03
N GLY A 36 -2.35 15.36 -0.24
CA GLY A 36 -3.06 14.60 0.80
C GLY A 36 -2.18 13.61 1.59
N TRP A 37 -0.97 13.30 1.14
CA TRP A 37 -0.02 12.48 1.91
C TRP A 37 0.40 13.15 3.23
N LEU A 38 0.29 14.48 3.34
CA LEU A 38 0.57 15.22 4.58
C LEU A 38 -0.37 14.83 5.72
N ASP A 39 -1.57 14.34 5.41
CA ASP A 39 -2.54 13.88 6.41
C ASP A 39 -2.28 12.45 6.89
N ALA A 40 -1.42 11.70 6.19
CA ALA A 40 -1.22 10.28 6.46
C ALA A 40 -0.77 9.98 7.91
N PRO A 41 0.15 10.75 8.54
CA PRO A 41 0.54 10.50 9.92
C PRO A 41 -0.62 10.67 10.90
N ASP A 42 -1.44 11.71 10.74
CA ASP A 42 -2.58 11.95 11.61
C ASP A 42 -3.72 10.97 11.37
N TRP A 43 -3.94 10.57 10.12
CA TRP A 43 -4.85 9.48 9.78
C TRP A 43 -4.39 8.17 10.44
N LEU A 44 -3.11 7.81 10.37
CA LEU A 44 -2.59 6.60 11.01
C LEU A 44 -2.72 6.65 12.54
N LYS A 45 -2.48 7.81 13.17
CA LYS A 45 -2.70 7.98 14.61
C LYS A 45 -4.17 7.75 14.99
N LYS A 46 -5.11 8.33 14.23
CA LYS A 46 -6.55 8.20 14.47
C LYS A 46 -7.07 6.78 14.28
N ASN A 47 -6.50 6.03 13.34
CA ASN A 47 -6.94 4.66 12.99
C ASN A 47 -6.06 3.56 13.59
N ARG A 48 -5.12 3.90 14.49
CA ARG A 48 -4.15 2.95 15.05
C ARG A 48 -4.82 1.74 15.70
N GLU A 49 -5.82 1.97 16.54
CA GLU A 49 -6.48 0.90 17.31
C GLU A 49 -7.20 -0.08 16.40
N GLU A 50 -7.92 0.43 15.40
CA GLU A 50 -8.59 -0.41 14.39
C GLU A 50 -7.59 -1.25 13.61
N LEU A 51 -6.54 -0.62 13.07
CA LEU A 51 -5.51 -1.31 12.27
C LEU A 51 -4.76 -2.37 13.07
N THR A 52 -4.41 -2.07 14.33
CA THR A 52 -3.70 -3.01 15.21
C THR A 52 -4.60 -4.13 15.74
N THR A 53 -5.90 -3.87 15.88
CA THR A 53 -6.88 -4.92 16.22
C THR A 53 -7.07 -5.85 15.03
N TRP A 54 -7.32 -5.31 13.83
CA TRP A 54 -7.41 -6.10 12.61
C TRP A 54 -6.17 -6.96 12.38
N ALA A 55 -4.97 -6.40 12.54
CA ALA A 55 -3.72 -7.17 12.38
C ALA A 55 -3.60 -8.33 13.38
N ARG A 56 -4.00 -8.14 14.64
CA ARG A 56 -4.02 -9.20 15.67
C ARG A 56 -5.05 -10.27 15.34
N ASP A 57 -6.23 -9.87 14.89
CA ASP A 57 -7.31 -10.80 14.52
C ASP A 57 -6.90 -11.67 13.33
N ILE A 58 -6.20 -11.09 12.35
CA ILE A 58 -5.62 -11.84 11.22
C ILE A 58 -4.52 -12.80 11.71
N TYR A 59 -3.64 -12.36 12.61
CA TYR A 59 -2.60 -13.22 13.16
C TYR A 59 -3.18 -14.43 13.91
N GLY A 60 -4.32 -14.25 14.59
CA GLY A 60 -5.05 -15.32 15.27
C GLY A 60 -5.80 -16.30 14.34
N GLN A 61 -5.93 -16.00 13.05
CA GLN A 61 -6.62 -16.85 12.06
C GLN A 61 -5.72 -17.91 11.40
N GLU A 62 -4.52 -18.15 11.95
CA GLU A 62 -3.60 -19.21 11.50
C GLU A 62 -3.14 -19.10 10.04
N PHE A 63 -3.20 -17.90 9.44
CA PHE A 63 -2.55 -17.67 8.15
C PHE A 63 -1.03 -17.86 8.29
N ALA A 64 -0.41 -18.53 7.34
CA ALA A 64 1.03 -18.74 7.28
C ALA A 64 1.77 -17.54 6.64
N ARG A 65 1.08 -16.76 5.80
CA ARG A 65 1.66 -15.61 5.08
C ARG A 65 0.60 -14.65 4.52
N VAL A 66 1.05 -13.47 4.14
CA VAL A 66 0.28 -12.47 3.40
C VAL A 66 0.88 -12.27 2.01
N VAL A 67 0.06 -12.27 0.97
CA VAL A 67 0.43 -11.92 -0.40
C VAL A 67 -0.27 -10.61 -0.79
N VAL A 68 0.51 -9.55 -0.98
CA VAL A 68 0.00 -8.28 -1.53
C VAL A 68 0.01 -8.34 -3.05
N LEU A 69 -1.18 -8.20 -3.65
CA LEU A 69 -1.38 -8.05 -5.09
C LEU A 69 -1.38 -6.55 -5.39
N GLY A 70 -0.31 -6.03 -5.98
CA GLY A 70 -0.16 -4.59 -6.17
C GLY A 70 0.77 -4.25 -7.32
N MET A 71 0.65 -3.04 -7.86
CA MET A 71 1.51 -2.55 -8.94
C MET A 71 2.01 -1.14 -8.61
N GLY A 72 3.27 -0.88 -8.97
CA GLY A 72 3.90 0.44 -8.81
C GLY A 72 3.90 0.92 -7.37
N GLY A 73 3.19 2.02 -7.09
CA GLY A 73 3.19 2.65 -5.77
C GLY A 73 2.69 1.75 -4.63
N SER A 74 1.72 0.85 -4.90
CA SER A 74 1.20 -0.05 -3.86
C SER A 74 2.19 -1.16 -3.50
N SER A 75 2.93 -1.68 -4.47
CA SER A 75 3.96 -2.69 -4.22
C SER A 75 5.23 -2.08 -3.61
N LEU A 76 5.66 -0.93 -4.11
CA LEU A 76 6.85 -0.23 -3.59
C LEU A 76 6.68 0.21 -2.14
N ALA A 77 5.50 0.74 -1.77
CA ALA A 77 5.22 1.09 -0.38
C ALA A 77 5.28 -0.13 0.55
N ALA A 78 4.67 -1.25 0.15
CA ALA A 78 4.71 -2.49 0.92
C ALA A 78 6.14 -3.03 1.09
N ARG A 79 6.93 -3.04 0.01
CA ARG A 79 8.35 -3.46 0.05
C ARG A 79 9.18 -2.54 0.94
N ALA A 80 8.99 -1.22 0.86
CA ALA A 80 9.72 -0.26 1.67
C ALA A 80 9.43 -0.45 3.17
N LEU A 81 8.17 -0.57 3.56
CA LEU A 81 7.79 -0.81 4.95
C LEU A 81 8.34 -2.15 5.45
N ALA A 82 8.22 -3.22 4.67
CA ALA A 82 8.77 -4.53 5.03
C ALA A 82 10.30 -4.50 5.15
N GLY A 83 11.00 -3.74 4.31
CA GLY A 83 12.45 -3.58 4.39
C GLY A 83 12.90 -2.77 5.62
N VAL A 84 12.13 -1.74 6.01
CA VAL A 84 12.43 -0.90 7.18
C VAL A 84 12.14 -1.63 8.48
N PHE A 85 10.98 -2.28 8.59
CA PHE A 85 10.54 -2.90 9.85
C PHE A 85 10.93 -4.37 9.98
N GLY A 86 11.21 -5.05 8.86
CA GLY A 86 11.56 -6.47 8.86
C GLY A 86 10.43 -7.36 9.38
N LYS A 87 10.82 -8.55 9.84
CA LYS A 87 9.90 -9.48 10.51
C LYS A 87 9.72 -9.06 11.96
N THR A 88 8.47 -8.97 12.40
CA THR A 88 8.10 -8.75 13.82
C THR A 88 7.63 -10.06 14.46
N GLU A 89 7.64 -10.13 15.79
CA GLU A 89 7.21 -11.34 16.54
C GLU A 89 5.75 -11.73 16.27
N GLN A 90 4.89 -10.75 16.02
CA GLN A 90 3.45 -10.90 15.80
C GLN A 90 3.07 -10.57 14.35
N GLY A 91 4.01 -10.75 13.41
CA GLY A 91 3.84 -10.43 11.99
C GLY A 91 3.90 -11.66 11.10
N LEU A 92 3.00 -11.72 10.11
CA LEU A 92 3.03 -12.74 9.07
C LEU A 92 4.10 -12.41 8.02
N PRO A 93 4.80 -13.42 7.47
CA PRO A 93 5.66 -13.23 6.30
C PRO A 93 4.90 -12.55 5.16
N LEU A 94 5.49 -11.48 4.61
CA LEU A 94 4.91 -10.72 3.50
C LEU A 94 5.58 -11.09 2.17
N VAL A 95 4.75 -11.42 1.19
CA VAL A 95 5.13 -11.54 -0.22
C VAL A 95 4.45 -10.43 -1.01
N VAL A 96 5.20 -9.73 -1.85
CA VAL A 96 4.66 -8.72 -2.77
C VAL A 96 4.67 -9.31 -4.17
N LEU A 97 3.48 -9.49 -4.75
CA LEU A 97 3.29 -9.95 -6.12
C LEU A 97 2.92 -8.75 -7.01
N ASP A 98 3.96 -8.22 -7.66
CA ASP A 98 3.93 -7.05 -8.54
C ASP A 98 4.32 -7.38 -9.98
N THR A 99 4.05 -8.62 -10.38
CA THR A 99 4.28 -9.10 -11.73
C THR A 99 3.20 -10.11 -12.14
N THR A 100 2.94 -10.18 -13.45
CA THR A 100 2.10 -11.21 -14.07
C THR A 100 2.91 -12.39 -14.60
N HIS A 101 4.22 -12.43 -14.33
CA HIS A 101 5.08 -13.53 -14.77
C HIS A 101 4.58 -14.87 -14.21
N PRO A 102 4.29 -15.89 -15.04
CA PRO A 102 3.64 -17.12 -14.61
C PRO A 102 4.34 -17.81 -13.43
N ALA A 103 5.68 -17.89 -13.45
CA ALA A 103 6.43 -18.51 -12.36
C ALA A 103 6.21 -17.83 -10.99
N ALA A 104 6.11 -16.50 -10.95
CA ALA A 104 5.86 -15.77 -9.72
C ALA A 104 4.42 -15.97 -9.25
N VAL A 105 3.46 -15.98 -10.18
CA VAL A 105 2.04 -16.26 -9.88
C VAL A 105 1.87 -17.67 -9.34
N THR A 106 2.49 -18.68 -9.95
CA THR A 106 2.48 -20.07 -9.48
C THR A 106 3.12 -20.19 -8.10
N ALA A 107 4.27 -19.55 -7.85
CA ALA A 107 4.90 -19.55 -6.54
C ALA A 107 4.01 -18.87 -5.47
N ALA A 108 3.31 -17.80 -5.85
CA ALA A 108 2.34 -17.14 -4.98
C ALA A 108 1.06 -17.97 -4.77
N ALA A 109 0.80 -19.00 -5.58
CA ALA A 109 -0.33 -19.92 -5.41
C ALA A 109 -0.05 -21.11 -4.47
N ALA A 110 1.15 -21.26 -3.92
CA ALA A 110 1.42 -22.33 -2.97
C ALA A 110 0.70 -22.11 -1.62
N GLY A 111 0.00 -23.13 -1.10
CA GLY A 111 -0.67 -23.06 0.21
C GLY A 111 -1.76 -22.00 0.29
N LEU A 112 -2.76 -22.06 -0.59
CA LEU A 112 -3.81 -21.04 -0.68
C LEU A 112 -4.69 -20.98 0.57
N SER A 113 -5.01 -22.14 1.16
CA SER A 113 -5.80 -22.23 2.40
C SER A 113 -5.20 -21.45 3.59
N GLU A 114 -3.87 -21.31 3.63
CA GLU A 114 -3.13 -20.63 4.68
C GLU A 114 -2.61 -19.24 4.26
N THR A 115 -3.03 -18.73 3.10
CA THR A 115 -2.56 -17.45 2.56
C THR A 115 -3.64 -16.37 2.61
N LEU A 116 -3.33 -15.23 3.23
CA LEU A 116 -4.15 -14.02 3.11
C LEU A 116 -3.73 -13.21 1.88
N PHE A 117 -4.64 -13.01 0.93
CA PHE A 117 -4.42 -12.14 -0.22
C PHE A 117 -4.96 -10.73 0.05
N VAL A 118 -4.14 -9.71 -0.19
CA VAL A 118 -4.51 -8.29 -0.07
C VAL A 118 -4.40 -7.61 -1.42
N SER A 119 -5.53 -7.19 -1.98
CA SER A 119 -5.56 -6.44 -3.24
C SER A 119 -5.33 -4.96 -3.00
N ALA A 120 -4.28 -4.39 -3.59
CA ALA A 120 -3.85 -3.02 -3.36
C ALA A 120 -3.79 -2.22 -4.67
N SER A 121 -4.88 -1.52 -4.98
CA SER A 121 -5.03 -0.69 -6.19
C SER A 121 -5.79 0.59 -5.87
N LYS A 122 -5.13 1.76 -5.97
CA LYS A 122 -5.76 3.06 -5.68
C LYS A 122 -6.96 3.34 -6.61
N SER A 123 -6.84 3.01 -7.89
CA SER A 123 -7.93 3.21 -8.86
C SER A 123 -9.00 2.12 -8.77
N GLY A 124 -8.70 0.98 -8.14
CA GLY A 124 -9.53 -0.22 -8.20
C GLY A 124 -9.55 -0.90 -9.58
N THR A 125 -8.88 -0.34 -10.58
CA THR A 125 -9.00 -0.75 -12.00
C THR A 125 -7.66 -1.07 -12.67
N THR A 126 -6.55 -1.05 -11.92
CA THR A 126 -5.24 -1.47 -12.42
C THR A 126 -5.32 -2.91 -12.95
N ALA A 127 -5.16 -3.08 -14.27
CA ALA A 127 -5.53 -4.30 -14.98
C ALA A 127 -4.86 -5.55 -14.40
N GLU A 128 -3.58 -5.47 -14.06
CA GLU A 128 -2.81 -6.57 -13.51
C GLU A 128 -3.29 -6.95 -12.11
N VAL A 129 -3.55 -5.97 -11.25
CA VAL A 129 -4.07 -6.22 -9.89
C VAL A 129 -5.47 -6.82 -9.97
N THR A 130 -6.33 -6.33 -10.86
CA THR A 130 -7.67 -6.87 -11.09
C THR A 130 -7.61 -8.32 -11.58
N ALA A 131 -6.74 -8.61 -12.56
CA ALA A 131 -6.54 -9.96 -13.08
C ALA A 131 -6.02 -10.93 -12.01
N LEU A 132 -5.00 -10.52 -11.24
CA LEU A 132 -4.46 -11.33 -10.14
C LEU A 132 -5.51 -11.57 -9.05
N THR A 133 -6.27 -10.54 -8.68
CA THR A 133 -7.34 -10.66 -7.67
C THR A 133 -8.40 -11.66 -8.11
N ALA A 134 -8.87 -11.54 -9.36
CA ALA A 134 -9.84 -12.48 -9.93
C ALA A 134 -9.28 -13.91 -9.96
N TYR A 135 -8.03 -14.08 -10.39
CA TYR A 135 -7.36 -15.37 -10.43
C TYR A 135 -7.29 -16.02 -9.05
N PHE A 136 -6.66 -15.37 -8.06
CA PHE A 136 -6.49 -15.95 -6.72
C PHE A 136 -7.82 -16.16 -6.00
N TYR A 137 -8.82 -15.30 -6.23
CA TYR A 137 -10.16 -15.52 -5.70
C TYR A 137 -10.76 -16.84 -6.21
N GLN A 138 -10.64 -17.13 -7.51
CA GLN A 138 -11.12 -18.39 -8.08
C GLN A 138 -10.32 -19.60 -7.56
N GLN A 139 -8.99 -19.46 -7.41
CA GLN A 139 -8.16 -20.55 -6.88
C GLN A 139 -8.54 -20.88 -5.42
N VAL A 140 -8.64 -19.86 -4.55
CA VAL A 140 -9.04 -20.04 -3.15
C VAL A 140 -10.44 -20.62 -3.05
N LYS A 141 -11.37 -20.19 -3.91
CA LYS A 141 -12.74 -20.72 -3.95
C LYS A 141 -12.77 -22.19 -4.36
N ALA A 142 -11.87 -22.65 -5.22
CA ALA A 142 -11.81 -24.04 -5.68
C ALA A 142 -11.21 -25.00 -4.64
N GLU A 143 -10.41 -24.51 -3.68
CA GLU A 143 -9.86 -25.32 -2.58
C GLU A 143 -10.80 -25.47 -1.39
N ARG A 144 -11.91 -24.71 -1.34
CA ARG A 144 -12.95 -24.79 -0.31
C ARG A 144 -14.13 -25.64 -0.76
#